data_AF-Q3TIV5-F1
#
_entry.id   AF-Q3TIV5-F1
#
_cell.length_a   1.000
_cell.length_b   1.000
_cell.length_c   1.000
_cell.angle_alpha   90.00
_cell.angle_beta   90.00
_cell.angle_gamma   90.00
#
_symmetry.space_group_name_H-M   'P 1'
#
loop_
_entity.id
_entity.type
_entity.pdbx_description
1 polymer ?
#
loop_
_entity_poly.entity_id
_entity_poly.type
_entity_poly.pdbx_seq_one_letter_code
_entity_poly.pdbx_strand_id
1 'polypeptide(L)'
;MPPKKQAQAGGSKKAEQKKKEKIIEDKTFGLKNKKGAKQQKFIKAVTHQVKFGQQNPRQVAQSEAEKKLKKDDKKKELQELNELFKPVVAAQKISKGADPKSVVCAFFKQGQCTKGDKCKFSHDLTLERKCEKRSVYIDARDEELEKDTMDNWDEKKLEEVVNKKHGEAEKKKPKTQIVCRHFLEAIENNKYGWFWVCPGGGDNCMYRHALPPGFVLKKDKKKEEKEDEISLEDLIERERSALGPNVTKITLESFLAWKKRKRQEKIDKLEQDMERRKADFKAGKALVISGREVFEFRPELVNDDDEEADDTRYIQGTGGDEVDDSMGVNDIDISLYVPRDVEETGITVASVERFSTYAPDKDENKLSEASGGLAENGERSDLDEDSGGGGQENGSIDAVPVDENLFTGEDLDELEEELNTLDLEE
;
A
#
# COMPACT_ATOMS: atom_id res chain seq x y z
N MET A 1 -70.16 -7.30 -8.30
CA MET A 1 -69.15 -6.48 -7.58
C MET A 1 -69.23 -6.78 -6.10
N PRO A 2 -68.20 -7.43 -5.54
CA PRO A 2 -67.70 -7.07 -4.21
C PRO A 2 -66.17 -6.89 -4.20
N PRO A 3 -65.61 -6.10 -3.26
CA PRO A 3 -64.44 -5.27 -3.50
C PRO A 3 -63.08 -5.94 -3.22
N LYS A 4 -62.10 -5.56 -4.04
CA LYS A 4 -60.68 -5.91 -4.00
C LYS A 4 -60.03 -5.28 -2.76
N LYS A 5 -59.54 -6.11 -1.83
CA LYS A 5 -58.68 -5.68 -0.72
C LYS A 5 -57.32 -5.25 -1.29
N GLN A 6 -57.02 -3.96 -1.18
CA GLN A 6 -55.73 -3.37 -1.52
C GLN A 6 -54.60 -4.01 -0.70
N ALA A 7 -53.52 -4.39 -1.39
CA ALA A 7 -52.30 -4.93 -0.84
C ALA A 7 -51.40 -3.78 -0.36
N GLN A 8 -51.15 -3.72 0.94
CA GLN A 8 -50.29 -2.71 1.56
C GLN A 8 -48.83 -3.18 1.54
N ALA A 9 -47.99 -2.38 0.90
CA ALA A 9 -46.56 -2.57 0.71
C ALA A 9 -45.73 -2.55 2.02
N GLY A 10 -44.70 -3.41 2.05
CA GLY A 10 -43.31 -3.15 2.52
C GLY A 10 -42.97 -2.68 3.94
N GLY A 11 -43.87 -2.04 4.69
CA GLY A 11 -43.55 -1.36 5.95
C GLY A 11 -43.53 -2.23 7.21
N SER A 12 -43.87 -3.52 7.10
CA SER A 12 -44.19 -4.35 8.28
C SER A 12 -42.97 -4.64 9.18
N LYS A 13 -41.81 -5.02 8.62
CA LYS A 13 -40.63 -5.43 9.43
C LYS A 13 -40.02 -4.28 10.25
N LYS A 14 -39.84 -3.09 9.65
CA LYS A 14 -39.30 -1.91 10.36
C LYS A 14 -40.29 -1.41 11.42
N ALA A 15 -41.60 -1.46 11.14
CA ALA A 15 -42.63 -1.11 12.10
C ALA A 15 -42.70 -2.10 13.28
N GLU A 16 -42.60 -3.42 13.02
CA GLU A 16 -42.51 -4.44 14.06
C GLU A 16 -41.24 -4.32 14.91
N GLN A 17 -40.10 -3.99 14.30
CA GLN A 17 -38.84 -3.80 15.01
C GLN A 17 -38.89 -2.57 15.92
N LYS A 18 -39.44 -1.45 15.45
CA LYS A 18 -39.71 -0.26 16.29
C LYS A 18 -40.68 -0.58 17.44
N LYS A 19 -41.71 -1.40 17.22
CA LYS A 19 -42.62 -1.85 18.30
C LYS A 19 -41.87 -2.71 19.34
N LYS A 20 -41.01 -3.62 18.90
CA LYS A 20 -40.16 -4.44 19.80
C LYS A 20 -39.19 -3.56 20.60
N GLU A 21 -38.58 -2.55 19.97
CA GLU A 21 -37.70 -1.59 20.65
C GLU A 21 -38.46 -0.75 21.69
N LYS A 22 -39.66 -0.27 21.36
CA LYS A 22 -40.54 0.42 22.33
C LYS A 22 -40.91 -0.46 23.53
N ILE A 23 -41.24 -1.74 23.31
CA ILE A 23 -41.54 -2.69 24.40
C ILE A 23 -40.30 -2.93 25.27
N ILE A 24 -39.11 -3.02 24.67
CA ILE A 24 -37.85 -3.15 25.40
C ILE A 24 -37.59 -1.89 26.20
N GLU A 25 -37.70 -0.70 25.59
CA GLU A 25 -37.51 0.58 26.26
C GLU A 25 -38.43 0.75 27.44
N ASP A 26 -39.72 0.47 27.29
CA ASP A 26 -40.72 0.58 28.37
C ASP A 26 -40.43 -0.38 29.54
N LYS A 27 -40.16 -1.66 29.25
CA LYS A 27 -39.82 -2.65 30.30
C LYS A 27 -38.46 -2.44 30.95
N THR A 28 -37.54 -1.75 30.26
CA THR A 28 -36.18 -1.46 30.77
C THR A 28 -35.99 0.01 31.15
N PHE A 29 -37.07 0.79 31.12
CA PHE A 29 -37.09 2.22 31.45
C PHE A 29 -36.65 2.41 32.90
N GLY A 30 -35.71 3.33 33.14
CA GLY A 30 -35.12 3.57 34.46
C GLY A 30 -34.12 2.51 34.97
N LEU A 31 -33.95 1.39 34.28
CA LEU A 31 -32.99 0.33 34.64
C LEU A 31 -31.67 0.43 33.89
N LYS A 32 -31.66 0.96 32.65
CA LYS A 32 -30.45 1.05 31.81
C LYS A 32 -29.32 1.89 32.43
N ASN A 33 -29.65 2.90 33.24
CA ASN A 33 -28.65 3.77 33.90
C ASN A 33 -28.07 3.16 35.19
N LYS A 34 -28.66 2.10 35.72
CA LYS A 34 -28.20 1.46 36.96
C LYS A 34 -27.23 0.33 36.60
N LYS A 35 -25.93 0.50 36.90
CA LYS A 35 -24.84 -0.45 36.59
C LYS A 35 -24.88 -1.79 37.38
N GLY A 36 -26.00 -2.16 37.98
CA GLY A 36 -26.11 -3.38 38.78
C GLY A 36 -26.09 -4.66 37.91
N ALA A 37 -25.28 -5.65 38.28
CA ALA A 37 -25.17 -6.92 37.53
C ALA A 37 -26.53 -7.66 37.39
N LYS A 38 -27.38 -7.61 38.43
CA LYS A 38 -28.76 -8.16 38.38
C LYS A 38 -29.62 -7.40 37.37
N GLN A 39 -29.51 -6.08 37.33
CA GLN A 39 -30.22 -5.22 36.39
C GLN A 39 -29.79 -5.47 34.95
N GLN A 40 -28.48 -5.61 34.70
CA GLN A 40 -27.98 -5.94 33.36
C GLN A 40 -28.46 -7.32 32.89
N LYS A 41 -28.52 -8.32 33.77
CA LYS A 41 -29.09 -9.64 33.45
C LYS A 41 -30.58 -9.55 33.12
N PHE A 42 -31.35 -8.75 33.87
CA PHE A 42 -32.77 -8.53 33.59
C PHE A 42 -32.98 -7.82 32.23
N ILE A 43 -32.20 -6.76 31.95
CA ILE A 43 -32.26 -6.07 30.65
C ILE A 43 -31.93 -7.04 29.51
N LYS A 44 -30.91 -7.89 29.65
CA LYS A 44 -30.57 -8.92 28.66
C LYS A 44 -31.68 -9.98 28.50
N ALA A 45 -32.31 -10.41 29.58
CA ALA A 45 -33.40 -11.38 29.52
C ALA A 45 -34.65 -10.79 28.82
N VAL A 46 -35.02 -9.55 29.15
CA VAL A 46 -36.15 -8.85 28.53
C VAL A 46 -35.88 -8.55 27.05
N THR A 47 -34.68 -8.07 26.70
CA THR A 47 -34.32 -7.82 25.29
C THR A 47 -34.35 -9.10 24.48
N HIS A 48 -33.85 -10.21 25.03
CA HIS A 48 -33.89 -11.52 24.38
C HIS A 48 -35.33 -12.02 24.23
N GLN A 49 -36.15 -11.95 25.28
CA GLN A 49 -37.55 -12.39 25.23
C GLN A 49 -38.38 -11.62 24.20
N VAL A 50 -38.21 -10.30 24.09
CA VAL A 50 -38.96 -9.48 23.13
C VAL A 50 -38.45 -9.64 21.69
N LYS A 51 -37.13 -9.82 21.51
CA LYS A 51 -36.56 -10.01 20.16
C LYS A 51 -36.86 -11.40 19.58
N PHE A 52 -36.75 -12.44 20.40
CA PHE A 52 -36.77 -13.83 19.93
C PHE A 52 -38.03 -14.61 20.34
N GLY A 53 -38.84 -14.11 21.28
CA GLY A 53 -39.99 -14.85 21.83
C GLY A 53 -41.11 -15.16 20.84
N GLN A 54 -41.12 -14.55 19.65
CA GLN A 54 -42.07 -14.85 18.58
C GLN A 54 -41.50 -15.77 17.48
N GLN A 55 -40.22 -16.12 17.53
CA GLN A 55 -39.63 -17.03 16.55
C GLN A 55 -39.47 -18.43 17.14
N ASN A 56 -39.73 -19.42 16.30
CA ASN A 56 -39.65 -20.84 16.65
C ASN A 56 -38.24 -21.12 17.23
N PRO A 57 -38.11 -21.74 18.43
CA PRO A 57 -36.83 -21.89 19.13
C PRO A 57 -35.71 -22.49 18.26
N ARG A 58 -36.09 -23.36 17.31
CA ARG A 58 -35.19 -24.00 16.35
C ARG A 58 -34.55 -23.02 15.37
N GLN A 59 -35.29 -22.05 14.84
CA GLN A 59 -34.76 -21.06 13.89
C GLN A 59 -33.86 -20.04 14.59
N VAL A 60 -34.20 -19.65 15.82
CA VAL A 60 -33.35 -18.76 16.62
C VAL A 60 -32.02 -19.45 16.94
N ALA A 61 -32.05 -20.71 17.39
CA ALA A 61 -30.85 -21.48 17.68
C ALA A 61 -29.95 -21.66 16.44
N GLN A 62 -30.53 -21.91 15.26
CA GLN A 62 -29.78 -22.00 14.00
C GLN A 62 -29.13 -20.66 13.64
N SER A 63 -29.87 -19.56 13.72
CA SER A 63 -29.35 -18.21 13.39
C SER A 63 -28.27 -17.72 14.38
N GLU A 64 -28.34 -18.12 15.66
CA GLU A 64 -27.28 -17.82 16.63
C GLU A 64 -26.06 -18.72 16.44
N ALA A 65 -26.26 -20.00 16.08
CA ALA A 65 -25.17 -20.92 15.76
C ALA A 65 -24.38 -20.45 14.54
N GLU A 66 -25.07 -20.05 13.47
CA GLU A 66 -24.42 -19.54 12.25
C GLU A 66 -23.68 -18.22 12.50
N LYS A 67 -24.26 -17.29 13.28
CA LYS A 67 -23.58 -16.04 13.68
C LYS A 67 -22.37 -16.30 14.58
N LYS A 68 -22.40 -17.35 15.40
CA LYS A 68 -21.26 -17.74 16.22
C LYS A 68 -20.16 -18.39 15.38
N LEU A 69 -20.51 -19.25 14.42
CA LEU A 69 -19.55 -19.84 13.47
C LEU A 69 -18.87 -18.74 12.66
N LYS A 70 -19.62 -17.85 12.00
CA LYS A 70 -19.05 -16.72 11.23
C LYS A 70 -18.18 -15.78 12.08
N LYS A 71 -18.52 -15.60 13.36
CA LYS A 71 -17.72 -14.79 14.28
C LYS A 71 -16.46 -15.52 14.77
N ASP A 72 -16.52 -16.83 14.93
CA ASP A 72 -15.38 -17.66 15.32
C ASP A 72 -14.41 -17.78 14.14
N ASP A 73 -14.91 -18.04 12.93
CA ASP A 73 -14.13 -18.05 11.69
C ASP A 73 -13.43 -16.71 11.45
N LYS A 74 -14.17 -15.58 11.50
CA LYS A 74 -13.56 -14.24 11.37
C LYS A 74 -12.55 -13.94 12.47
N LYS A 75 -12.73 -14.50 13.67
CA LYS A 75 -11.76 -14.35 14.77
C LYS A 75 -10.53 -15.24 14.54
N LYS A 76 -10.72 -16.43 13.96
CA LYS A 76 -9.65 -17.37 13.60
C LYS A 76 -8.82 -16.81 12.45
N GLU A 77 -9.44 -16.30 11.39
CA GLU A 77 -8.77 -15.57 10.31
C GLU A 77 -7.98 -14.38 10.83
N LEU A 78 -8.57 -13.56 11.72
CA LEU A 78 -7.84 -12.45 12.33
C LEU A 78 -6.67 -12.91 13.22
N GLN A 79 -6.77 -14.10 13.83
CA GLN A 79 -5.68 -14.71 14.59
C GLN A 79 -4.58 -15.24 13.67
N GLU A 80 -4.94 -15.95 12.60
CA GLU A 80 -4.02 -16.47 11.58
C GLU A 80 -3.27 -15.33 10.87
N LEU A 81 -3.97 -14.26 10.50
CA LEU A 81 -3.38 -13.06 9.92
C LEU A 81 -2.43 -12.38 10.91
N ASN A 82 -2.82 -12.25 12.18
CA ASN A 82 -1.91 -11.77 13.23
C ASN A 82 -0.73 -12.72 13.49
N GLU A 83 -0.85 -14.02 13.24
CA GLU A 83 0.23 -15.00 13.38
C GLU A 83 1.22 -14.94 12.23
N LEU A 84 0.76 -14.73 11.00
CA LEU A 84 1.65 -14.45 9.86
C LEU A 84 2.50 -13.19 10.06
N PHE A 85 1.92 -12.14 10.64
CA PHE A 85 2.65 -10.90 10.93
C PHE A 85 3.39 -10.90 12.28
N LYS A 86 3.41 -12.00 13.04
CA LYS A 86 4.29 -12.11 14.22
C LYS A 86 5.71 -12.44 13.73
N PRO A 87 6.65 -11.48 13.72
CA PRO A 87 8.03 -11.83 13.44
C PRO A 87 8.49 -12.86 14.47
N VAL A 88 9.12 -13.95 14.00
CA VAL A 88 9.67 -15.01 14.86
C VAL A 88 10.80 -14.41 15.71
N VAL A 89 10.45 -13.86 16.87
CA VAL A 89 11.42 -13.44 17.86
C VAL A 89 11.91 -14.69 18.57
N ALA A 90 13.10 -15.13 18.19
CA ALA A 90 13.85 -16.11 18.97
C ALA A 90 13.89 -15.62 20.43
N ALA A 91 13.30 -16.39 21.34
CA ALA A 91 13.22 -16.04 22.75
C ALA A 91 14.61 -15.62 23.26
N GLN A 92 14.75 -14.38 23.74
CA GLN A 92 16.00 -13.85 24.28
C GLN A 92 16.46 -14.75 25.45
N LYS A 93 17.47 -15.59 25.18
CA LYS A 93 18.16 -16.38 26.21
C LYS A 93 19.16 -15.47 26.89
N ILE A 94 18.80 -14.97 28.07
CA ILE A 94 19.70 -14.24 28.96
C ILE A 94 20.75 -15.25 29.46
N SER A 95 22.04 -14.91 29.37
CA SER A 95 23.11 -15.72 29.96
C SER A 95 22.96 -15.77 31.49
N LYS A 96 23.35 -16.90 32.11
CA LYS A 96 23.23 -17.14 33.56
C LYS A 96 24.15 -16.17 34.32
N GLY A 97 23.68 -14.94 34.59
CA GLY A 97 24.45 -13.90 35.28
C GLY A 97 23.99 -12.46 35.01
N ALA A 98 23.27 -12.21 33.91
CA ALA A 98 22.69 -10.89 33.65
C ALA A 98 21.29 -10.75 34.29
N ASP A 99 21.01 -9.59 34.90
CA ASP A 99 19.69 -9.28 35.44
C ASP A 99 18.67 -9.23 34.30
N PRO A 100 17.60 -10.04 34.33
CA PRO A 100 16.58 -9.98 33.30
C PRO A 100 16.00 -8.57 33.07
N LYS A 101 15.91 -7.74 34.11
CA LYS A 101 15.41 -6.36 34.00
C LYS A 101 16.41 -5.37 33.40
N SER A 102 17.69 -5.71 33.26
CA SER A 102 18.64 -4.84 32.55
C SER A 102 18.58 -5.01 31.04
N VAL A 103 17.90 -6.05 30.55
CA VAL A 103 17.78 -6.37 29.12
C VAL A 103 16.40 -5.94 28.63
N VAL A 104 16.36 -5.11 27.58
CA VAL A 104 15.10 -4.64 26.99
C VAL A 104 14.34 -5.80 26.37
N CYS A 105 13.04 -5.85 26.65
CA CYS A 105 12.15 -6.90 26.17
C CYS A 105 12.04 -6.83 24.64
N ALA A 106 12.48 -7.87 23.93
CA ALA A 106 12.30 -7.94 22.48
C ALA A 106 10.83 -7.81 22.03
N PHE A 107 9.89 -8.38 22.80
CA PHE A 107 8.46 -8.22 22.51
C PHE A 107 7.97 -6.80 22.73
N PHE A 108 8.55 -6.06 23.68
CA PHE A 108 8.17 -4.65 23.90
C PHE A 108 8.70 -3.76 22.80
N LYS A 109 9.94 -4.02 22.36
CA LYS A 109 10.54 -3.34 21.20
C LYS A 109 9.70 -3.46 19.94
N GLN A 110 9.00 -4.59 19.76
CA GLN A 110 8.08 -4.81 18.65
C GLN A 110 6.63 -4.38 18.93
N GLY A 111 6.35 -3.80 20.09
CA GLY A 111 5.00 -3.39 20.47
C GLY A 111 4.03 -4.54 20.78
N GLN A 112 4.51 -5.79 20.89
CA GLN A 112 3.68 -6.98 21.12
C GLN A 112 3.74 -7.51 22.56
N CYS A 113 4.44 -6.82 23.48
CA CYS A 113 4.55 -7.29 24.86
C CYS A 113 3.26 -7.03 25.66
N THR A 114 2.53 -8.10 25.97
CA THR A 114 1.32 -8.07 26.82
C THR A 114 1.61 -7.99 28.32
N LYS A 115 2.88 -8.09 28.74
CA LYS A 115 3.26 -8.17 30.17
C LYS A 115 3.44 -6.79 30.83
N GLY A 116 3.61 -5.72 30.06
CA GLY A 116 3.82 -4.37 30.60
C GLY A 116 4.93 -4.34 31.65
N ASP A 117 4.67 -3.69 32.78
CA ASP A 117 5.62 -3.55 33.91
C ASP A 117 5.97 -4.86 34.62
N LYS A 118 5.14 -5.90 34.44
CA LYS A 118 5.39 -7.24 35.01
C LYS A 118 6.27 -8.09 34.10
N CYS A 119 6.75 -7.54 32.99
CA CYS A 119 7.65 -8.25 32.10
C CYS A 119 8.95 -8.61 32.85
N LYS A 120 9.48 -9.81 32.55
CA LYS A 120 10.79 -10.25 33.06
C LYS A 120 11.93 -9.37 32.53
N PHE A 121 11.69 -8.69 31.42
CA PHE A 121 12.62 -7.81 30.71
C PHE A 121 12.19 -6.35 30.85
N SER A 122 13.11 -5.40 30.73
CA SER A 122 12.77 -3.97 30.84
C SER A 122 11.97 -3.46 29.64
N HIS A 123 11.05 -2.53 29.91
CA HIS A 123 10.33 -1.76 28.91
C HIS A 123 10.90 -0.33 28.77
N ASP A 124 12.11 -0.12 29.24
CA ASP A 124 12.76 1.18 29.19
C ASP A 124 13.66 1.25 27.95
N LEU A 125 13.20 1.96 26.91
CA LEU A 125 13.97 2.17 25.67
C LEU A 125 15.24 3.00 25.89
N THR A 126 15.38 3.68 27.03
CA THR A 126 16.60 4.44 27.33
C THR A 126 17.79 3.55 27.64
N LEU A 127 17.55 2.28 28.03
CA LEU A 127 18.61 1.30 28.27
C LEU A 127 19.30 0.85 26.97
N GLU A 128 18.60 0.81 25.82
CA GLU A 128 19.23 0.45 24.54
C GLU A 128 20.19 1.54 24.03
N ARG A 129 19.86 2.82 24.23
CA ARG A 129 20.72 3.93 23.80
C ARG A 129 22.09 3.95 24.49
N LYS A 130 22.25 3.25 25.61
CA LYS A 130 23.51 3.21 26.38
C LYS A 130 24.36 1.96 26.15
N CYS A 131 23.89 0.98 25.37
CA CYS A 131 24.58 -0.31 25.20
C CYS A 131 25.15 -0.58 23.81
N GLU A 132 25.26 0.43 22.94
CA GLU A 132 26.17 0.32 21.80
C GLU A 132 27.59 0.19 22.34
N LYS A 133 28.16 -1.00 22.22
CA LYS A 133 29.47 -1.34 22.77
C LYS A 133 30.52 -0.49 22.07
N ARG A 134 30.88 0.65 22.66
CA ARG A 134 32.09 1.38 22.28
C ARG A 134 33.26 0.41 22.39
N SER A 135 33.93 0.14 21.26
CA SER A 135 35.10 -0.74 21.25
C SER A 135 36.18 -0.14 22.15
N VAL A 136 36.69 -0.92 23.09
CA VAL A 136 37.84 -0.53 23.92
C VAL A 136 39.10 -0.27 23.06
N TYR A 137 39.12 -0.81 21.84
CA TYR A 137 40.24 -0.73 20.90
C TYR A 137 40.06 0.30 19.78
N ILE A 138 38.89 0.96 19.70
CA ILE A 138 38.68 2.07 18.78
C ILE A 138 38.49 3.29 19.65
N ASP A 139 39.55 4.08 19.78
CA ASP A 139 39.42 5.38 20.40
C ASP A 139 38.60 6.26 19.45
N ALA A 140 37.52 6.87 19.94
CA ALA A 140 36.74 7.81 19.12
C ALA A 140 37.62 9.00 18.64
N ARG A 141 38.75 9.24 19.30
CA ARG A 141 39.77 10.19 18.83
C ARG A 141 40.47 9.73 17.56
N ASP A 142 40.68 8.43 17.36
CA ASP A 142 41.33 7.90 16.16
C ASP A 142 40.40 8.01 14.95
N GLU A 143 39.11 7.72 15.11
CA GLU A 143 38.14 7.94 14.02
C GLU A 143 38.00 9.42 13.66
N GLU A 144 38.05 10.32 14.65
CA GLU A 144 38.03 11.77 14.40
C GLU A 144 39.33 12.22 13.71
N LEU A 145 40.47 11.61 14.03
CA LEU A 145 41.77 11.89 13.42
C LEU A 145 41.88 11.32 12.00
N GLU A 146 41.30 10.15 11.73
CA GLU A 146 41.18 9.56 10.39
C GLU A 146 40.16 10.29 9.51
N LYS A 147 39.07 10.82 10.09
CA LYS A 147 38.08 11.65 9.39
C LYS A 147 38.51 13.11 9.25
N ASP A 148 39.52 13.57 9.99
CA ASP A 148 40.17 14.87 9.80
C ASP A 148 41.11 14.87 8.57
N THR A 149 40.72 14.16 7.51
CA THR A 149 41.35 14.22 6.20
C THR A 149 41.20 15.63 5.62
N MET A 150 42.31 16.14 5.08
CA MET A 150 42.51 17.51 4.58
C MET A 150 41.36 18.05 3.71
N ASP A 151 40.59 17.18 3.06
CA ASP A 151 39.47 17.53 2.18
C ASP A 151 38.36 18.34 2.88
N ASN A 152 38.28 18.27 4.22
CA ASN A 152 37.33 19.05 5.02
C ASN A 152 37.93 20.32 5.63
N TRP A 153 39.19 20.66 5.33
CA TRP A 153 39.85 21.83 5.92
C TRP A 153 39.65 23.07 5.05
N ASP A 154 38.97 24.07 5.60
CA ASP A 154 38.90 25.40 4.99
C ASP A 154 40.30 26.06 4.95
N GLU A 155 40.49 27.01 4.03
CA GLU A 155 41.73 27.79 3.89
C GLU A 155 42.24 28.36 5.23
N LYS A 156 41.32 28.81 6.09
CA LYS A 156 41.64 29.32 7.43
C LYS A 156 42.18 28.24 8.38
N LYS A 157 41.63 27.01 8.32
CA LYS A 157 42.11 25.88 9.14
C LYS A 157 43.50 25.44 8.67
N LEU A 158 43.75 25.45 7.36
CA LEU A 158 45.08 25.21 6.79
C LEU A 158 46.09 26.26 7.28
N GLU A 159 45.74 27.55 7.22
CA GLU A 159 46.58 28.65 7.72
C GLU A 159 46.87 28.52 9.22
N GLU A 160 45.86 28.19 10.03
CA GLU A 160 46.02 28.03 11.48
C GLU A 160 46.95 26.86 11.84
N VAL A 161 46.79 25.71 11.18
CA VAL A 161 47.63 24.52 11.41
C VAL A 161 49.06 24.77 10.95
N VAL A 162 49.25 25.40 9.79
CA VAL A 162 50.57 25.82 9.27
C VAL A 162 51.25 26.79 10.25
N ASN A 163 50.50 27.77 10.76
CA ASN A 163 51.01 28.75 11.73
C ASN A 163 51.30 28.11 13.09
N LYS A 164 50.52 27.13 13.57
CA LYS A 164 50.81 26.40 14.81
C LYS A 164 52.03 25.50 14.69
N LYS A 165 52.21 24.84 13.54
CA LYS A 165 53.37 23.97 13.29
C LYS A 165 54.67 24.74 13.10
N HIS A 166 54.61 25.87 12.39
CA HIS A 166 55.81 26.61 12.03
C HIS A 166 56.01 27.92 12.81
N GLY A 167 55.02 28.40 13.57
CA GLY A 167 55.06 29.69 14.28
C GLY A 167 56.21 29.82 15.28
N GLU A 168 56.67 28.72 15.87
CA GLU A 168 57.84 28.70 16.75
C GLU A 168 59.17 28.66 15.96
N ALA A 169 59.17 28.05 14.77
CA ALA A 169 60.31 27.99 13.84
C ALA A 169 60.50 29.29 13.01
N GLU A 170 59.43 30.05 12.78
CA GLU A 170 59.41 31.35 12.07
C GLU A 170 60.34 32.39 12.70
N LYS A 171 60.52 32.36 14.02
CA LYS A 171 61.26 33.41 14.74
C LYS A 171 62.78 33.28 14.64
N LYS A 172 63.33 32.13 14.22
CA LYS A 172 64.78 31.89 14.35
C LYS A 172 65.63 32.16 13.12
N LYS A 173 65.11 32.30 11.88
CA LYS A 173 65.94 32.55 10.68
C LYS A 173 65.18 33.27 9.53
N PRO A 174 65.86 34.07 8.69
CA PRO A 174 65.25 34.74 7.53
C PRO A 174 64.97 33.73 6.40
N LYS A 175 63.71 33.28 6.28
CA LYS A 175 63.25 32.39 5.19
C LYS A 175 63.04 33.18 3.89
N THR A 176 63.15 32.53 2.74
CA THR A 176 62.84 33.14 1.43
C THR A 176 61.33 33.23 1.19
N GLN A 177 60.84 34.27 0.49
CA GLN A 177 59.41 34.41 0.08
C GLN A 177 58.94 33.32 -0.91
N ILE A 178 59.84 32.49 -1.42
CA ILE A 178 59.53 31.41 -2.35
C ILE A 178 58.94 30.22 -1.58
N VAL A 179 57.83 29.69 -2.09
CA VAL A 179 57.13 28.51 -1.56
C VAL A 179 57.96 27.24 -1.82
N CYS A 180 58.01 26.34 -0.85
CA CYS A 180 58.70 25.06 -1.02
C CYS A 180 58.01 24.19 -2.09
N ARG A 181 58.79 23.63 -3.03
CA ARG A 181 58.26 22.73 -4.07
C ARG A 181 57.62 21.47 -3.49
N HIS A 182 58.22 20.87 -2.47
CA HIS A 182 57.64 19.69 -1.80
C HIS A 182 56.36 20.00 -1.04
N PHE A 183 56.19 21.24 -0.60
CA PHE A 183 54.94 21.68 0.04
C PHE A 183 53.82 21.80 -1.00
N LEU A 184 54.09 22.39 -2.16
CA LEU A 184 53.12 22.38 -3.27
C LEU A 184 52.76 20.96 -3.69
N GLU A 185 53.74 20.08 -3.84
CA GLU A 185 53.52 18.66 -4.17
C GLU A 185 52.75 17.90 -3.07
N ALA A 186 52.99 18.22 -1.79
CA ALA A 186 52.30 17.59 -0.68
C ALA A 186 50.84 18.02 -0.59
N ILE A 187 50.53 19.30 -0.82
CA ILE A 187 49.14 19.76 -0.86
C ILE A 187 48.46 19.25 -2.14
N GLU A 188 49.14 19.29 -3.29
CA GLU A 188 48.64 18.71 -4.54
C GLU A 188 48.41 17.20 -4.44
N ASN A 189 49.08 16.46 -3.55
CA ASN A 189 48.82 15.04 -3.30
C ASN A 189 47.93 14.77 -2.08
N ASN A 190 47.39 15.80 -1.42
CA ASN A 190 46.62 15.67 -0.16
C ASN A 190 47.42 14.94 0.95
N LYS A 191 48.75 14.99 0.91
CA LYS A 191 49.66 14.38 1.91
C LYS A 191 50.14 15.37 2.96
N TYR A 192 49.82 16.66 2.81
CA TYR A 192 50.12 17.66 3.82
C TYR A 192 49.17 17.49 5.02
N GLY A 193 49.72 17.29 6.22
CA GLY A 193 48.95 17.07 7.44
C GLY A 193 49.80 17.27 8.69
N TRP A 194 49.22 17.04 9.88
CA TRP A 194 49.90 17.27 11.16
C TRP A 194 51.23 16.50 11.32
N PHE A 195 51.38 15.35 10.66
CA PHE A 195 52.61 14.55 10.67
C PHE A 195 53.53 14.78 9.46
N TRP A 196 53.17 15.69 8.57
CA TRP A 196 53.96 15.94 7.37
C TRP A 196 55.21 16.75 7.69
N VAL A 197 56.37 16.17 7.37
CA VAL A 197 57.67 16.84 7.40
C VAL A 197 58.16 17.03 5.97
N CYS A 198 58.66 18.22 5.66
CA CYS A 198 59.18 18.50 4.33
C CYS A 198 60.40 17.60 4.05
N PRO A 199 60.38 16.76 3.01
CA PRO A 199 61.54 15.90 2.70
C PRO A 199 62.79 16.71 2.31
N GLY A 200 62.61 17.94 1.81
CA GLY A 200 63.69 18.86 1.42
C GLY A 200 64.25 19.73 2.56
N GLY A 201 63.92 19.46 3.82
CA GLY A 201 64.50 20.21 4.94
C GLY A 201 63.83 20.07 6.31
N GLY A 202 62.86 19.17 6.48
CA GLY A 202 62.08 19.00 7.70
C GLY A 202 61.51 20.32 8.21
N ASP A 203 61.74 20.61 9.49
CA ASP A 203 61.40 21.89 10.13
C ASP A 203 62.34 23.05 9.73
N ASN A 204 63.47 22.75 9.08
CA ASN A 204 64.53 23.71 8.71
C ASN A 204 64.56 24.04 7.21
N CYS A 205 63.50 23.74 6.45
CA CYS A 205 63.47 24.09 5.03
C CYS A 205 63.67 25.61 4.84
N MET A 206 64.51 25.99 3.87
CA MET A 206 64.81 27.39 3.56
C MET A 206 63.61 28.14 2.93
N TYR A 207 62.69 27.38 2.33
CA TYR A 207 61.54 27.88 1.61
C TYR A 207 60.28 27.90 2.50
N ARG A 208 59.32 28.75 2.15
CA ARG A 208 58.09 28.93 2.93
C ARG A 208 57.17 27.71 2.75
N HIS A 209 56.76 27.10 3.85
CA HIS A 209 55.73 26.03 3.91
C HIS A 209 54.33 26.62 4.17
N ALA A 210 54.03 27.72 3.51
CA ALA A 210 52.73 28.38 3.57
C ALA A 210 52.44 28.99 2.20
N LEU A 211 51.23 28.78 1.70
CA LEU A 211 50.79 29.37 0.45
C LEU A 211 50.78 30.91 0.58
N PRO A 212 51.18 31.66 -0.45
CA PRO A 212 50.96 33.10 -0.50
C PRO A 212 49.45 33.38 -0.52
N PRO A 213 49.00 34.49 0.09
CA PRO A 213 47.59 34.87 0.01
C PRO A 213 47.17 34.99 -1.47
N GLY A 214 46.08 34.30 -1.86
CA GLY A 214 45.54 34.29 -3.22
C GLY A 214 46.06 33.22 -4.18
N PHE A 215 46.90 32.26 -3.73
CA PHE A 215 47.33 31.15 -4.57
C PHE A 215 46.27 30.03 -4.61
N VAL A 216 45.50 29.95 -5.70
CA VAL A 216 44.53 28.86 -5.93
C VAL A 216 45.24 27.62 -6.44
N LEU A 217 45.04 26.48 -5.77
CA LEU A 217 45.60 25.20 -6.20
C LEU A 217 44.97 24.74 -7.52
N LYS A 218 45.76 24.07 -8.37
CA LYS A 218 45.29 23.53 -9.65
C LYS A 218 44.13 22.53 -9.50
N LYS A 219 44.04 21.85 -8.35
CA LYS A 219 42.95 20.91 -8.03
C LYS A 219 41.63 21.63 -7.79
N ASP A 220 41.65 22.71 -7.02
CA ASP A 220 40.45 23.50 -6.71
C ASP A 220 39.95 24.24 -7.94
N LYS A 221 40.86 24.78 -8.77
CA LYS A 221 40.49 25.35 -10.07
C LYS A 221 39.77 24.34 -10.99
N LYS A 222 40.18 23.06 -10.96
CA LYS A 222 39.52 22.00 -11.73
C LYS A 222 38.22 21.50 -11.09
N LYS A 223 38.04 21.70 -9.79
CA LYS A 223 36.79 21.39 -9.09
C LYS A 223 35.74 22.46 -9.40
N GLU A 224 36.15 23.73 -9.43
CA GLU A 224 35.31 24.85 -9.83
C GLU A 224 34.82 24.71 -11.29
N GLU A 225 35.69 24.27 -12.22
CA GLU A 225 35.31 24.00 -13.62
C GLU A 225 34.35 22.80 -13.82
N LYS A 226 34.13 21.96 -12.80
CA LYS A 226 33.23 20.79 -12.91
C LYS A 226 31.81 21.06 -12.42
N GLU A 227 31.55 22.19 -11.76
CA GLU A 227 30.20 22.54 -11.28
C GLU A 227 29.32 23.19 -12.36
N ASP A 228 29.85 23.38 -13.56
CA ASP A 228 29.06 23.72 -14.76
C ASP A 228 28.37 22.46 -15.35
N GLU A 229 27.84 21.59 -14.49
CA GLU A 229 26.83 20.61 -14.89
C GLU A 229 25.61 21.40 -15.38
N ILE A 230 25.49 21.52 -16.70
CA ILE A 230 24.31 22.07 -17.39
C ILE A 230 23.03 21.71 -16.64
N SER A 231 22.28 22.72 -16.19
CA SER A 231 21.06 22.50 -15.42
C SER A 231 20.12 21.57 -16.17
N LEU A 232 19.32 20.75 -15.46
CA LEU A 232 18.39 19.82 -16.11
C LEU A 232 17.47 20.54 -17.11
N GLU A 233 17.13 21.79 -16.81
CA GLU A 233 16.38 22.70 -17.67
C GLU A 233 17.14 23.08 -18.94
N ASP A 234 18.46 23.33 -18.85
CA ASP A 234 19.31 23.61 -20.02
C ASP A 234 19.47 22.36 -20.90
N LEU A 235 19.49 21.17 -20.29
CA LEU A 235 19.44 19.91 -21.03
C LEU A 235 18.10 19.76 -21.76
N ILE A 236 16.98 20.01 -21.07
CA ILE A 236 15.64 19.97 -21.67
C ILE A 236 15.52 21.00 -22.79
N GLU A 237 16.04 22.22 -22.62
CA GLU A 237 15.93 23.28 -23.65
C GLU A 237 16.86 23.03 -24.85
N ARG A 238 18.04 22.43 -24.61
CA ARG A 238 18.92 21.94 -25.68
C ARG A 238 18.27 20.81 -26.47
N GLU A 239 17.64 19.87 -25.80
CA GLU A 239 16.88 18.80 -26.44
C GLU A 239 15.65 19.33 -27.18
N ARG A 240 14.89 20.26 -26.58
CA ARG A 240 13.77 20.94 -27.27
C ARG A 240 14.21 21.68 -28.52
N SER A 241 15.36 22.36 -28.46
CA SER A 241 15.95 23.03 -29.62
C SER A 241 16.41 22.02 -30.69
N ALA A 242 16.93 20.85 -30.28
CA ALA A 242 17.37 19.78 -31.17
C ALA A 242 16.21 19.01 -31.84
N LEU A 243 15.03 18.94 -31.21
CA LEU A 243 13.85 18.24 -31.75
C LEU A 243 13.28 18.90 -33.02
N GLY A 244 13.68 20.14 -33.35
CA GLY A 244 13.31 20.82 -34.59
C GLY A 244 11.80 21.14 -34.71
N PRO A 245 11.34 21.63 -35.88
CA PRO A 245 9.95 22.08 -36.06
C PRO A 245 8.94 20.92 -36.19
N ASN A 246 9.39 19.69 -36.40
CA ASN A 246 8.54 18.51 -36.63
C ASN A 246 8.18 17.80 -35.32
N VAL A 247 7.69 18.54 -34.32
CA VAL A 247 7.18 17.97 -33.08
C VAL A 247 5.72 17.55 -33.29
N THR A 248 5.37 16.32 -32.92
CA THR A 248 3.98 15.86 -32.89
C THR A 248 3.21 16.70 -31.88
N LYS A 249 2.24 17.48 -32.37
CA LYS A 249 1.37 18.25 -31.49
C LYS A 249 0.55 17.27 -30.66
N ILE A 250 0.38 17.59 -29.38
CA ILE A 250 -0.52 16.85 -28.50
C ILE A 250 -1.94 17.24 -28.90
N THR A 251 -2.56 16.42 -29.73
CA THR A 251 -3.98 16.45 -30.07
C THR A 251 -4.68 15.37 -29.26
N LEU A 252 -6.01 15.40 -29.18
CA LEU A 252 -6.76 14.35 -28.51
C LEU A 252 -6.46 12.97 -29.12
N GLU A 253 -6.41 12.90 -30.45
CA GLU A 253 -6.04 11.69 -31.20
C GLU A 253 -4.64 11.19 -30.86
N SER A 254 -3.63 12.07 -30.84
CA SER A 254 -2.26 11.66 -30.52
C SER A 254 -2.12 11.23 -29.05
N PHE A 255 -2.93 11.79 -28.15
CA PHE A 255 -3.02 11.34 -26.76
C PHE A 255 -3.71 9.98 -26.61
N LEU A 256 -4.81 9.74 -27.32
CA LEU A 256 -5.50 8.44 -27.30
C LEU A 256 -4.61 7.33 -27.90
N ALA A 257 -3.96 7.60 -29.03
CA ALA A 257 -2.98 6.69 -29.62
C ALA A 257 -1.81 6.43 -28.67
N TRP A 258 -1.30 7.46 -27.99
CA TRP A 258 -0.27 7.30 -26.96
C TRP A 258 -0.76 6.47 -25.78
N LYS A 259 -2.01 6.66 -25.32
CA LYS A 259 -2.60 5.91 -24.21
C LYS A 259 -2.80 4.44 -24.59
N LYS A 260 -3.32 4.13 -25.78
CA LYS A 260 -3.40 2.76 -26.35
C LYS A 260 -2.01 2.14 -26.38
N ARG A 261 -1.01 2.85 -26.92
CA ARG A 261 0.39 2.40 -26.96
C ARG A 261 0.99 2.15 -25.57
N LYS A 262 0.77 3.03 -24.58
CA LYS A 262 1.27 2.83 -23.20
C LYS A 262 0.54 1.69 -22.48
N ARG A 263 -0.73 1.41 -22.82
CA ARG A 263 -1.46 0.24 -22.34
C ARG A 263 -0.84 -1.03 -22.94
N GLN A 264 -0.68 -1.07 -24.25
CA GLN A 264 -0.05 -2.21 -24.94
C GLN A 264 1.37 -2.48 -24.42
N GLU A 265 2.20 -1.44 -24.29
CA GLU A 265 3.56 -1.55 -23.74
C GLU A 265 3.58 -2.14 -22.32
N LYS A 266 2.53 -1.94 -21.51
CA LYS A 266 2.41 -2.56 -20.19
C LYS A 266 2.02 -4.04 -20.30
N ILE A 267 1.11 -4.39 -21.20
CA ILE A 267 0.69 -5.78 -21.45
C ILE A 267 1.88 -6.58 -21.98
N ASP A 268 2.53 -6.10 -23.04
CA ASP A 268 3.71 -6.72 -23.64
C ASP A 268 4.84 -6.91 -22.60
N LYS A 269 5.00 -5.94 -21.69
CA LYS A 269 5.99 -6.03 -20.60
C LYS A 269 5.63 -7.11 -19.57
N LEU A 270 4.35 -7.27 -19.25
CA LEU A 270 3.89 -8.33 -18.34
C LEU A 270 4.04 -9.70 -19.01
N GLU A 271 3.67 -9.83 -20.28
CA GLU A 271 3.87 -11.04 -21.08
C GLU A 271 5.36 -11.41 -21.15
N GLN A 272 6.26 -10.46 -21.41
CA GLN A 272 7.70 -10.71 -21.40
C GLN A 272 8.24 -11.09 -20.02
N ASP A 273 7.71 -10.54 -18.91
CA ASP A 273 8.10 -10.98 -17.57
C ASP A 273 7.60 -12.41 -17.31
N MET A 274 6.38 -12.75 -17.72
CA MET A 274 5.83 -14.10 -17.63
C MET A 274 6.61 -15.10 -18.48
N GLU A 275 6.98 -14.75 -19.72
CA GLU A 275 7.82 -15.59 -20.58
C GLU A 275 9.24 -15.75 -20.00
N ARG A 276 9.82 -14.67 -19.45
CA ARG A 276 11.12 -14.74 -18.77
C ARG A 276 11.05 -15.67 -17.57
N ARG A 277 9.99 -15.59 -16.76
CA ARG A 277 9.77 -16.50 -15.62
C ARG A 277 9.56 -17.94 -16.07
N LYS A 278 8.80 -18.17 -17.14
CA LYS A 278 8.62 -19.49 -17.75
C LYS A 278 9.94 -20.06 -18.28
N ALA A 279 10.79 -19.24 -18.89
CA ALA A 279 12.11 -19.64 -19.36
C ALA A 279 13.08 -19.92 -18.19
N ASP A 280 13.10 -19.08 -17.16
CA ASP A 280 13.89 -19.29 -15.93
C ASP A 280 13.42 -20.56 -15.18
N PHE A 281 12.12 -20.86 -15.19
CA PHE A 281 11.55 -22.11 -14.67
C PHE A 281 11.97 -23.33 -15.50
N LYS A 282 11.83 -23.27 -16.82
CA LYS A 282 12.25 -24.33 -17.74
C LYS A 282 13.75 -24.60 -17.66
N ALA A 283 14.55 -23.56 -17.42
CA ALA A 283 15.99 -23.67 -17.19
C ALA A 283 16.37 -24.14 -15.77
N GLY A 284 15.39 -24.37 -14.89
CA GLY A 284 15.60 -24.81 -13.50
C GLY A 284 16.24 -23.76 -12.59
N LYS A 285 16.24 -22.48 -13.00
CA LYS A 285 16.87 -21.38 -12.27
C LYS A 285 15.93 -20.65 -11.32
N ALA A 286 14.62 -20.77 -11.53
CA ALA A 286 13.61 -20.13 -10.71
C ALA A 286 13.29 -20.98 -9.47
N LEU A 287 13.96 -20.68 -8.35
CA LEU A 287 13.82 -21.41 -7.08
C LEU A 287 12.57 -21.01 -6.26
N VAL A 288 11.90 -19.92 -6.63
CA VAL A 288 10.80 -19.32 -5.85
C VAL A 288 9.66 -18.92 -6.77
N ILE A 289 9.06 -19.90 -7.44
CA ILE A 289 7.80 -19.74 -8.16
C ILE A 289 6.68 -20.27 -7.26
N SER A 290 5.56 -19.57 -7.21
CA SER A 290 4.40 -20.03 -6.41
C SER A 290 3.84 -21.32 -7.01
N GLY A 291 3.32 -22.25 -6.19
CA GLY A 291 2.77 -23.52 -6.70
C GLY A 291 1.70 -23.34 -7.77
N ARG A 292 0.88 -22.28 -7.69
CA ARG A 292 -0.12 -21.93 -8.72
C ARG A 292 0.51 -21.55 -10.05
N GLU A 293 1.57 -20.74 -9.99
CA GLU A 293 2.32 -20.28 -11.16
C GLU A 293 3.11 -21.45 -11.81
N VAL A 294 3.49 -22.48 -11.04
CA VAL A 294 4.03 -23.74 -11.59
C VAL A 294 3.00 -24.48 -12.46
N PHE A 295 1.73 -24.52 -12.06
CA PHE A 295 0.65 -25.14 -12.85
C PHE A 295 0.36 -24.36 -14.13
N GLU A 296 0.39 -23.03 -14.07
CA GLU A 296 0.26 -22.17 -15.26
C GLU A 296 1.43 -22.37 -16.25
N PHE A 297 2.66 -22.51 -15.74
CA PHE A 297 3.84 -22.67 -16.60
C PHE A 297 4.03 -24.07 -17.18
N ARG A 298 3.58 -25.13 -16.48
CA ARG A 298 3.69 -26.52 -16.93
C ARG A 298 2.45 -27.34 -16.56
N PRO A 299 1.34 -27.20 -17.33
CA PRO A 299 0.11 -27.98 -17.12
C PRO A 299 0.34 -29.50 -17.12
N GLU A 300 1.31 -29.99 -17.89
CA GLU A 300 1.66 -31.42 -17.97
C GLU A 300 2.12 -32.01 -16.62
N LEU A 301 2.63 -31.21 -15.67
CA LEU A 301 3.02 -31.72 -14.34
C LEU A 301 1.83 -32.26 -13.53
N VAL A 302 0.60 -31.87 -13.86
CA VAL A 302 -0.60 -32.41 -13.22
C VAL A 302 -0.73 -33.91 -13.49
N ASN A 303 -0.28 -34.38 -14.66
CA ASN A 303 -0.46 -35.75 -15.11
C ASN A 303 0.73 -36.66 -14.77
N ASP A 304 1.92 -36.11 -14.50
CA ASP A 304 3.12 -36.90 -14.19
C ASP A 304 3.07 -37.54 -12.78
N ASP A 305 2.24 -37.03 -11.85
CA ASP A 305 2.13 -37.54 -10.45
C ASP A 305 1.12 -38.70 -10.30
N ASP A 306 0.36 -39.03 -11.35
CA ASP A 306 -0.70 -40.04 -11.29
C ASP A 306 -0.17 -41.49 -11.32
N GLU A 307 1.11 -41.71 -11.68
CA GLU A 307 1.69 -43.08 -11.69
C GLU A 307 2.18 -43.55 -10.31
N GLU A 308 2.42 -42.67 -9.32
CA GLU A 308 2.98 -43.05 -8.01
C GLU A 308 2.03 -42.82 -6.81
N ALA A 309 0.91 -42.13 -7.01
CA ALA A 309 -0.14 -42.07 -6.01
C ALA A 309 -0.90 -43.42 -5.99
N ASP A 310 -0.55 -44.30 -5.06
CA ASP A 310 -1.32 -45.51 -4.73
C ASP A 310 -2.80 -45.15 -4.68
N ASP A 311 -3.55 -45.71 -5.64
CA ASP A 311 -5.00 -45.58 -5.82
C ASP A 311 -5.71 -45.89 -4.49
N THR A 312 -5.75 -44.91 -3.60
CA THR A 312 -6.68 -44.89 -2.49
C THR A 312 -8.03 -44.65 -3.11
N ARG A 313 -8.60 -45.73 -3.68
CA ARG A 313 -10.00 -45.80 -4.07
C ARG A 313 -10.78 -45.40 -2.83
N TYR A 314 -11.20 -44.15 -2.81
CA TYR A 314 -12.33 -43.74 -2.00
C TYR A 314 -13.45 -44.66 -2.42
N ILE A 315 -13.75 -45.65 -1.58
CA ILE A 315 -14.96 -46.45 -1.70
C ILE A 315 -16.06 -45.42 -1.52
N GLN A 316 -16.59 -44.93 -2.63
CA GLN A 316 -17.77 -44.08 -2.64
C GLN A 316 -18.86 -44.93 -2.01
N GLY A 317 -19.11 -44.69 -0.73
CA GLY A 317 -20.10 -45.40 0.05
C GLY A 317 -21.39 -45.32 -0.74
N THR A 318 -21.86 -46.48 -1.20
CA THR A 318 -23.10 -46.63 -1.96
C THR A 318 -24.29 -46.45 -1.01
N GLY A 319 -24.43 -45.24 -0.45
CA GLY A 319 -25.71 -44.67 -0.06
C GLY A 319 -26.03 -43.69 -1.18
N GLY A 320 -26.87 -44.01 -2.14
CA GLY A 320 -28.26 -44.36 -1.86
C GLY A 320 -29.02 -43.15 -1.35
N ASP A 321 -28.64 -41.94 -1.77
CA ASP A 321 -29.51 -40.78 -1.77
C ASP A 321 -29.58 -40.29 -3.22
N GLU A 322 -30.65 -40.67 -3.90
CA GLU A 322 -31.05 -40.12 -5.20
C GLU A 322 -31.42 -38.66 -4.96
N VAL A 323 -30.42 -37.79 -4.77
CA VAL A 323 -30.62 -36.36 -4.89
C VAL A 323 -30.83 -36.08 -6.37
N ASP A 324 -32.08 -35.80 -6.69
CA ASP A 324 -32.56 -35.25 -7.94
C ASP A 324 -31.55 -34.25 -8.55
N ASP A 325 -30.78 -34.70 -9.54
CA ASP A 325 -29.80 -33.93 -10.32
C ASP A 325 -30.48 -32.93 -11.28
N SER A 326 -31.73 -32.53 -10.98
CA SER A 326 -32.48 -31.52 -11.71
C SER A 326 -32.11 -30.09 -11.33
N MET A 327 -31.02 -29.87 -10.57
CA MET A 327 -30.38 -28.56 -10.52
C MET A 327 -29.56 -28.37 -11.79
N GLY A 328 -30.27 -28.11 -12.89
CA GLY A 328 -29.65 -27.71 -14.15
C GLY A 328 -28.66 -26.58 -13.87
N VAL A 329 -27.38 -26.85 -14.14
CA VAL A 329 -26.35 -25.83 -14.15
C VAL A 329 -26.75 -24.85 -15.25
N ASN A 330 -27.24 -23.68 -14.85
CA ASN A 330 -27.45 -22.59 -15.78
C ASN A 330 -26.06 -22.08 -16.17
N ASP A 331 -25.58 -22.49 -17.34
CA ASP A 331 -24.39 -21.88 -17.94
C ASP A 331 -24.58 -20.36 -17.99
N ILE A 332 -23.51 -19.63 -17.63
CA ILE A 332 -23.48 -18.18 -17.70
C ILE A 332 -23.42 -17.81 -19.18
N ASP A 333 -24.55 -17.34 -19.71
CA ASP A 333 -24.60 -16.82 -21.07
C ASP A 333 -23.90 -15.46 -21.11
N ILE A 334 -22.62 -15.48 -21.47
CA ILE A 334 -21.75 -14.29 -21.62
C ILE A 334 -22.37 -13.26 -22.59
N SER A 335 -23.25 -13.68 -23.51
CA SER A 335 -23.91 -12.75 -24.43
C SER A 335 -24.85 -11.74 -23.75
N LEU A 336 -25.26 -12.00 -22.50
CA LEU A 336 -26.05 -11.05 -21.69
C LEU A 336 -25.22 -9.91 -21.13
N TYR A 337 -23.89 -10.07 -21.07
CA TYR A 337 -22.97 -9.09 -20.46
C TYR A 337 -22.19 -8.27 -21.47
N VAL A 338 -22.41 -8.46 -22.78
CA VAL A 338 -21.82 -7.61 -23.83
C VAL A 338 -22.28 -6.17 -23.61
N PRO A 339 -21.38 -5.24 -23.23
CA PRO A 339 -21.71 -3.83 -23.14
C PRO A 339 -22.17 -3.36 -24.51
N ARG A 340 -23.42 -2.92 -24.59
CA ARG A 340 -23.95 -2.32 -25.82
C ARG A 340 -23.53 -0.87 -25.79
N ASP A 341 -22.81 -0.43 -26.80
CA ASP A 341 -22.52 0.98 -27.01
C ASP A 341 -23.85 1.76 -26.97
N VAL A 342 -24.06 2.50 -25.88
CA VAL A 342 -25.15 3.46 -25.83
C VAL A 342 -24.77 4.53 -26.82
N GLU A 343 -25.44 4.52 -27.99
CA GLU A 343 -25.26 5.50 -29.06
C GLU A 343 -25.08 6.90 -28.46
N GLU A 344 -23.97 7.56 -28.80
CA GLU A 344 -23.50 8.84 -28.26
C GLU A 344 -24.51 9.99 -28.39
N THR A 345 -25.57 9.78 -29.17
CA THR A 345 -26.72 10.70 -29.31
C THR A 345 -27.60 10.76 -28.05
N GLY A 346 -27.50 9.78 -27.16
CA GLY A 346 -28.27 9.66 -25.93
C GLY A 346 -27.49 9.94 -24.64
N ILE A 347 -26.25 10.44 -24.72
CA ILE A 347 -25.56 10.96 -23.53
C ILE A 347 -26.43 12.08 -22.98
N THR A 348 -27.12 11.79 -21.87
CA THR A 348 -27.85 12.76 -21.08
C THR A 348 -26.84 13.76 -20.51
N VAL A 349 -26.43 14.71 -21.34
CA VAL A 349 -25.71 15.89 -20.91
C VAL A 349 -26.60 16.52 -19.86
N ALA A 350 -26.17 16.42 -18.60
CA ALA A 350 -26.89 17.01 -17.50
C ALA A 350 -26.99 18.51 -17.78
N SER A 351 -28.18 18.97 -18.19
CA SER A 351 -28.39 20.39 -18.48
C SER A 351 -28.01 21.20 -17.25
N VAL A 352 -27.25 22.28 -17.46
CA VAL A 352 -26.68 23.18 -16.43
C VAL A 352 -27.74 23.73 -15.46
N GLU A 353 -29.01 23.67 -15.84
CA GLU A 353 -30.16 24.09 -15.04
C GLU A 353 -30.57 23.07 -13.93
N ARG A 354 -29.88 21.93 -13.78
CA ARG A 354 -30.22 20.90 -12.76
C ARG A 354 -30.23 21.42 -11.32
N PHE A 355 -29.58 22.56 -11.06
CA PHE A 355 -29.59 23.23 -9.75
C PHE A 355 -30.59 24.39 -9.65
N SER A 356 -31.30 24.76 -10.72
CA SER A 356 -32.08 26.01 -10.76
C SER A 356 -33.59 25.83 -10.60
N THR A 357 -34.18 24.65 -10.83
CA THR A 357 -35.64 24.47 -10.68
C THR A 357 -36.01 23.25 -9.85
N TYR A 358 -36.06 23.45 -8.52
CA TYR A 358 -36.95 22.68 -7.64
C TYR A 358 -38.39 23.11 -7.94
N ALA A 359 -39.00 22.51 -8.95
CA ALA A 359 -40.46 22.48 -9.12
C ALA A 359 -40.89 21.01 -8.98
N PRO A 360 -41.71 20.67 -7.97
CA PRO A 360 -41.98 19.29 -7.61
C PRO A 360 -43.18 18.76 -8.39
N ASP A 361 -43.01 18.50 -9.68
CA ASP A 361 -43.96 17.67 -10.41
C ASP A 361 -43.34 16.28 -10.63
N LYS A 362 -43.90 15.33 -9.88
CA LYS A 362 -43.60 13.90 -9.90
C LYS A 362 -44.03 13.33 -11.25
N ASP A 363 -43.08 12.99 -12.10
CA ASP A 363 -43.34 12.10 -13.23
C ASP A 363 -42.39 10.90 -13.12
N GLU A 364 -42.92 9.80 -12.56
CA GLU A 364 -42.21 8.56 -12.25
C GLU A 364 -41.74 7.79 -13.50
N ASN A 365 -42.12 8.24 -14.70
CA ASN A 365 -41.78 7.57 -15.95
C ASN A 365 -40.37 7.87 -16.49
N LYS A 366 -39.55 8.68 -15.81
CA LYS A 366 -38.16 8.96 -16.24
C LYS A 366 -37.10 7.97 -15.74
N LEU A 367 -37.44 7.09 -14.79
CA LEU A 367 -36.50 6.09 -14.29
C LEU A 367 -36.17 5.02 -15.34
N SER A 368 -37.15 4.68 -16.17
CA SER A 368 -37.01 3.70 -17.26
C SER A 368 -36.11 4.20 -18.40
N GLU A 369 -36.09 5.52 -18.63
CA GLU A 369 -35.34 6.16 -19.73
C GLU A 369 -33.84 6.26 -19.40
N ALA A 370 -33.48 6.44 -18.13
CA ALA A 370 -32.08 6.49 -17.70
C ALA A 370 -31.36 5.14 -17.74
N SER A 371 -32.09 4.02 -17.87
CA SER A 371 -31.53 2.67 -17.89
C SER A 371 -31.48 2.05 -19.29
N GLY A 372 -31.64 2.85 -20.36
CA GLY A 372 -31.54 2.37 -21.75
C GLY A 372 -32.59 1.32 -22.13
N GLY A 373 -33.67 1.20 -21.35
CA GLY A 373 -34.73 0.23 -21.57
C GLY A 373 -35.75 0.77 -22.58
N LEU A 374 -35.86 0.11 -23.73
CA LEU A 374 -36.89 0.38 -24.73
C LEU A 374 -38.29 0.25 -24.11
N ALA A 375 -39.16 1.23 -24.39
CA ALA A 375 -40.44 1.48 -23.72
C ALA A 375 -41.54 0.39 -23.86
N GLU A 376 -41.21 -0.80 -24.37
CA GLU A 376 -42.20 -1.86 -24.59
C GLU A 376 -42.53 -2.67 -23.33
N ASN A 377 -41.67 -2.66 -22.30
CA ASN A 377 -41.90 -3.41 -21.06
C ASN A 377 -42.47 -2.56 -19.91
N GLY A 378 -43.29 -1.56 -20.23
CA GLY A 378 -44.05 -0.76 -19.27
C GLY A 378 -45.49 -1.26 -19.11
N GLU A 379 -45.71 -2.34 -18.36
CA GLU A 379 -47.04 -2.73 -17.91
C GLU A 379 -47.62 -1.66 -16.95
N ARG A 380 -48.43 -0.77 -17.52
CA ARG A 380 -49.77 -0.34 -17.08
C ARG A 380 -50.03 -0.24 -15.55
N SER A 381 -50.31 1.00 -15.15
CA SER A 381 -51.48 1.45 -14.36
C SER A 381 -51.55 1.09 -12.87
N ASP A 382 -51.36 2.08 -11.99
CA ASP A 382 -52.43 2.89 -11.36
C ASP A 382 -52.07 3.36 -9.94
N LEU A 383 -51.93 4.70 -9.82
CA LEU A 383 -52.50 5.60 -8.81
C LEU A 383 -52.47 5.16 -7.32
N ASP A 384 -51.78 5.95 -6.48
CA ASP A 384 -52.46 6.92 -5.62
C ASP A 384 -51.47 7.75 -4.78
N GLU A 385 -51.79 9.03 -4.71
CA GLU A 385 -51.09 10.10 -4.03
C GLU A 385 -51.25 10.08 -2.49
N ASP A 386 -50.28 10.75 -1.88
CA ASP A 386 -50.41 11.68 -0.76
C ASP A 386 -49.92 11.28 0.65
N SER A 387 -49.20 12.28 1.19
CA SER A 387 -49.02 12.67 2.57
C SER A 387 -47.96 12.00 3.44
N GLY A 388 -46.98 12.84 3.80
CA GLY A 388 -46.52 12.92 5.18
C GLY A 388 -45.03 12.65 5.40
N GLY A 389 -44.23 13.72 5.34
CA GLY A 389 -42.78 13.70 5.49
C GLY A 389 -42.22 13.27 6.86
N GLY A 390 -40.89 13.22 6.89
CA GLY A 390 -40.08 12.93 8.07
C GLY A 390 -38.63 12.85 7.63
N GLY A 391 -37.82 13.83 8.00
CA GLY A 391 -36.50 14.08 7.40
C GLY A 391 -35.36 13.18 7.89
N GLN A 392 -34.21 13.43 7.26
CA GLN A 392 -32.82 13.23 7.72
C GLN A 392 -32.40 11.83 8.18
N GLU A 393 -31.38 11.26 7.52
CA GLU A 393 -30.00 11.22 8.04
C GLU A 393 -29.05 10.48 7.09
N ASN A 394 -27.77 10.79 7.21
CA ASN A 394 -26.70 10.64 6.21
C ASN A 394 -26.49 9.22 5.67
N GLY A 395 -26.32 9.15 4.35
CA GLY A 395 -25.97 7.94 3.59
C GLY A 395 -24.63 7.35 4.03
N SER A 396 -24.71 6.15 4.59
CA SER A 396 -23.60 5.19 4.61
C SER A 396 -23.49 4.64 3.18
N ILE A 397 -22.38 4.91 2.50
CA ILE A 397 -22.14 4.33 1.18
C ILE A 397 -21.97 2.83 1.37
N ASP A 398 -22.89 2.06 0.80
CA ASP A 398 -22.88 0.61 0.87
C ASP A 398 -21.70 0.12 0.02
N ALA A 399 -20.93 -0.83 0.57
CA ALA A 399 -19.72 -1.31 -0.07
C ALA A 399 -20.10 -2.00 -1.39
N VAL A 400 -19.75 -1.37 -2.51
CA VAL A 400 -19.90 -1.98 -3.83
C VAL A 400 -19.01 -3.23 -3.88
N PRO A 401 -19.54 -4.42 -4.20
CA PRO A 401 -18.74 -5.62 -4.38
C PRO A 401 -17.64 -5.34 -5.42
N VAL A 402 -16.39 -5.63 -5.06
CA VAL A 402 -15.26 -5.54 -5.99
C VAL A 402 -15.30 -6.79 -6.85
N ASP A 403 -15.52 -6.61 -8.15
CA ASP A 403 -15.40 -7.68 -9.12
C ASP A 403 -13.93 -8.10 -9.24
N GLU A 404 -13.62 -9.36 -8.89
CA GLU A 404 -12.26 -9.89 -8.92
C GLU A 404 -11.77 -10.12 -10.36
N ASN A 405 -12.69 -10.29 -11.32
CA ASN A 405 -12.40 -10.51 -12.73
C ASN A 405 -11.80 -9.26 -13.42
N LEU A 406 -12.11 -8.07 -12.90
CA LEU A 406 -11.53 -6.81 -13.39
C LEU A 406 -9.99 -6.76 -13.25
N PHE A 407 -9.40 -7.59 -12.40
CA PHE A 407 -7.95 -7.66 -12.16
C PHE A 407 -7.27 -8.90 -12.73
N THR A 408 -8.00 -9.90 -13.22
CA THR A 408 -7.40 -11.15 -13.73
C THR A 408 -6.93 -11.04 -15.18
N GLY A 409 -7.17 -9.92 -15.86
CA GLY A 409 -6.65 -9.64 -17.20
C GLY A 409 -7.37 -10.38 -18.33
N GLU A 410 -8.40 -11.18 -18.01
CA GLU A 410 -9.21 -11.92 -18.98
C GLU A 410 -10.06 -10.94 -19.83
N ASP A 411 -10.61 -9.88 -19.21
CA ASP A 411 -11.35 -8.80 -19.91
C ASP A 411 -10.45 -7.87 -20.75
N LEU A 412 -9.12 -8.00 -20.65
CA LEU A 412 -8.20 -7.12 -21.39
C LEU A 412 -8.11 -7.51 -22.87
N ASP A 413 -8.28 -8.79 -23.18
CA ASP A 413 -8.32 -9.33 -24.53
C ASP A 413 -9.65 -8.96 -25.23
N GLU A 414 -10.77 -9.00 -24.51
CA GLU A 414 -12.08 -8.51 -25.02
C GLU A 414 -12.08 -6.99 -25.26
N LEU A 415 -11.40 -6.21 -24.41
CA LEU A 415 -11.19 -4.78 -24.64
C LEU A 415 -10.27 -4.48 -25.85
N GLU A 416 -9.43 -5.41 -26.27
CA GLU A 416 -8.64 -5.27 -27.50
C GLU A 416 -9.52 -5.46 -28.75
N GLU A 417 -10.46 -6.41 -28.70
CA GLU A 417 -11.46 -6.63 -29.75
C GLU A 417 -12.42 -5.44 -29.88
N GLU A 418 -12.95 -4.94 -28.75
CA GLU A 418 -13.89 -3.81 -28.71
C GLU A 418 -13.27 -2.50 -29.25
N LEU A 419 -11.97 -2.29 -29.03
CA LEU A 419 -11.23 -1.13 -29.52
C LEU A 419 -10.76 -1.27 -30.98
N ASN A 420 -10.85 -2.46 -31.57
CA ASN A 420 -10.67 -2.67 -33.00
C ASN A 420 -12.00 -2.59 -33.77
N THR A 421 -13.14 -2.75 -33.11
CA THR A 421 -14.49 -2.60 -33.68
C THR A 421 -15.06 -1.19 -33.56
N LEU A 422 -14.43 -0.30 -32.78
CA LEU A 422 -14.73 1.12 -32.80
C LEU A 422 -14.32 1.71 -34.16
N ASP A 423 -15.23 1.62 -35.13
CA ASP A 423 -15.21 2.38 -36.37
C ASP A 423 -15.17 3.88 -36.01
N LEU A 424 -13.96 4.45 -36.03
CA LEU A 424 -13.78 5.88 -36.00
C LEU A 424 -14.34 6.41 -37.33
N GLU A 425 -15.56 6.95 -37.31
CA GLU A 425 -16.03 7.80 -38.39
C GLU A 425 -15.02 8.95 -38.57
N GLU A 426 -14.49 9.01 -39.79
CA GLU A 426 -13.38 9.87 -40.26
C GLU A 426 -13.63 11.38 -40.12
#